data_AF-A0A7S2I964-F1
#
_entry.id   AF-A0A7S2I964-F1
#
_cell.length_a   1.000
_cell.length_b   1.000
_cell.length_c   1.000
_cell.angle_alpha   90.00
_cell.angle_beta   90.00
_cell.angle_gamma   90.00
#
_symmetry.space_group_name_H-M   'P 1'
#
loop_
_entity.id
_entity.type
_entity.pdbx_description
1 polymer ?
#
loop_
_entity_poly.entity_id
_entity_poly.type
_entity_poly.pdbx_seq_one_letter_code
_entity_poly.pdbx_strand_id
1 'polypeptide(L)'
;MRLGRRTSCLTAVSFPSMRPTGATVAVDWASAVLYDSKSTSVVTVGYAGMQTIVIHQLDSVSLQLRRRYRLPLSVAWLLHATRVSDGYLIFVGSEQPWVGTIFVMDLQAAEIYEQDPPPAAGSRRRPVRRRLPRGMFVE
;
A
#
# COMPACT_ATOMS: atom_id res chain seq x y z
N MET A 1 23.18 2.79 17.75
CA MET A 1 23.43 3.27 16.38
C MET A 1 22.13 3.85 15.85
N ARG A 2 21.97 5.18 15.73
CA ARG A 2 20.76 5.78 15.14
C ARG A 2 20.84 5.58 13.63
N LEU A 3 20.12 4.62 13.06
CA LEU A 3 19.95 4.57 11.61
C LEU A 3 19.29 5.89 11.19
N GLY A 4 20.02 6.72 10.44
CA GLY A 4 19.46 7.93 9.86
C GLY A 4 18.20 7.60 9.07
N ARG A 5 17.15 8.40 9.26
CA ARG A 5 15.88 8.21 8.56
C ARG A 5 16.12 8.43 7.06
N ARG A 6 16.13 7.35 6.28
CA ARG A 6 16.32 7.42 4.83
C ARG A 6 15.13 8.14 4.20
N THR A 7 15.41 9.11 3.34
CA THR A 7 14.41 9.88 2.61
C THR A 7 14.56 9.63 1.12
N SER A 8 13.44 9.67 0.41
CA SER A 8 13.39 9.67 -1.05
C SER A 8 12.74 10.97 -1.51
N CYS A 9 12.98 11.38 -2.76
CA CYS A 9 12.35 12.56 -3.34
C CYS A 9 11.45 12.12 -4.49
N LEU A 10 10.28 12.75 -4.61
CA LEU A 10 9.34 12.52 -5.69
C LEU A 10 9.11 13.84 -6.44
N THR A 11 9.10 13.77 -7.77
CA THR A 11 8.81 14.92 -8.64
C THR A 11 8.07 14.44 -9.89
N ALA A 12 7.17 15.27 -10.40
CA ALA A 12 6.48 15.02 -11.67
C ALA A 12 7.31 15.56 -12.82
N VAL A 13 7.46 14.79 -13.91
CA VAL A 13 8.23 15.17 -15.09
C VAL A 13 7.37 15.14 -16.35
N SER A 14 7.66 16.02 -17.32
CA SER A 14 7.00 16.01 -18.63
C SER A 14 7.78 15.18 -19.64
N PHE A 15 7.11 14.29 -20.38
CA PHE A 15 7.70 13.64 -21.55
C PHE A 15 7.53 14.54 -22.80
N PRO A 16 8.51 14.60 -23.74
CA PRO A 16 9.78 13.86 -23.76
C PRO A 16 10.93 14.56 -23.03
N SER A 17 10.77 15.81 -22.58
CA SER A 17 11.88 16.60 -22.05
C SER A 17 12.45 16.09 -20.73
N MET A 18 11.71 15.23 -20.02
CA MET A 18 11.98 14.73 -18.68
C MET A 18 12.23 15.83 -17.64
N ARG A 19 11.84 17.08 -17.94
CA ARG A 19 12.01 18.21 -17.04
C ARG A 19 11.00 18.11 -15.89
N PRO A 20 11.39 18.42 -14.65
CA PRO A 20 10.45 18.61 -13.56
C PRO A 20 9.41 19.66 -13.94
N THR A 21 8.14 19.33 -13.70
CA THR A 21 6.98 20.18 -14.04
C THR A 21 6.37 20.84 -12.81
N GLY A 22 6.85 20.50 -11.61
CA GLY A 22 6.31 21.01 -10.36
C GLY A 22 7.28 20.85 -9.20
N ALA A 23 6.75 20.91 -7.98
CA ALA A 23 7.54 20.79 -6.76
C ALA A 23 8.13 19.38 -6.60
N THR A 24 9.35 19.33 -6.07
CA THR A 24 9.96 18.09 -5.58
C THR A 24 9.61 17.94 -4.11
N VAL A 25 8.92 16.86 -3.75
CA VAL A 25 8.52 16.57 -2.37
C VAL A 25 9.40 15.48 -1.77
N ALA A 26 9.80 15.66 -0.52
CA ALA A 26 10.46 14.62 0.24
C ALA A 26 9.41 13.63 0.78
N VAL A 27 9.66 12.34 0.59
CA VAL A 27 8.90 11.24 1.18
C VAL A 27 9.82 10.41 2.07
N ASP A 28 9.25 9.71 3.05
CA ASP A 28 10.01 8.63 3.72
C ASP A 28 10.46 7.61 2.66
N TRP A 29 11.54 6.87 2.95
CA TRP A 29 12.10 5.87 2.03
C TRP A 29 11.03 5.09 1.26
N ALA A 30 11.02 5.23 -0.07
CA ALA A 30 10.10 4.55 -0.96
C ALA A 30 10.81 3.42 -1.71
N SER A 31 10.25 2.21 -1.63
CA SER A 31 10.70 1.03 -2.37
C SER A 31 9.91 0.82 -3.66
N ALA A 32 8.68 1.31 -3.73
CA ALA A 32 7.86 1.28 -4.94
C ALA A 32 7.06 2.58 -5.07
N VAL A 33 6.82 2.98 -6.32
CA VAL A 33 5.98 4.13 -6.68
C VAL A 33 5.01 3.67 -7.78
N LEU A 34 3.73 3.93 -7.57
CA LEU A 34 2.64 3.49 -8.43
C LEU A 34 1.74 4.68 -8.73
N TYR A 35 1.16 4.70 -9.93
CA TYR A 35 0.06 5.61 -10.25
C TYR A 35 -1.25 4.81 -10.22
N ASP A 36 -2.19 5.27 -9.42
CA ASP A 36 -3.54 4.70 -9.35
C ASP A 36 -4.52 5.61 -10.08
N SER A 37 -5.07 5.12 -11.20
CA SER A 37 -5.91 5.93 -12.07
C SER A 37 -7.28 6.23 -11.45
N LYS A 38 -7.85 5.27 -10.71
CA LYS A 38 -9.21 5.36 -10.15
C LYS A 38 -9.29 6.32 -8.94
N SER A 39 -8.24 6.42 -8.13
CA SER A 39 -8.14 7.42 -7.06
C SER A 39 -7.36 8.67 -7.47
N THR A 40 -6.91 8.75 -8.73
CA THR A 40 -6.06 9.83 -9.28
C THR A 40 -4.93 10.20 -8.33
N SER A 41 -4.18 9.19 -7.89
CA SER A 41 -3.18 9.33 -6.83
C SER A 41 -1.84 8.73 -7.24
N VAL A 42 -0.74 9.33 -6.80
CA VAL A 42 0.56 8.67 -6.77
C VAL A 42 0.71 8.00 -5.40
N VAL A 43 0.96 6.70 -5.42
CA VAL A 43 1.14 5.90 -4.21
C VAL A 43 2.62 5.58 -4.06
N THR A 44 3.20 5.91 -2.92
CA THR A 44 4.54 5.42 -2.54
C THR A 44 4.40 4.36 -1.46
N VAL A 45 5.12 3.26 -1.62
CA VAL A 45 5.18 2.16 -0.65
C VAL A 45 6.62 2.03 -0.19
N GLY A 46 6.80 1.99 1.13
CA GLY A 46 8.10 1.94 1.75
C GLY A 46 8.05 1.35 3.15
N TYR A 47 9.13 1.53 3.89
CA TYR A 47 9.30 0.97 5.23
C TYR A 47 9.70 2.07 6.21
N ALA A 48 9.15 2.02 7.42
CA ALA A 48 9.58 2.88 8.53
C ALA A 48 9.82 2.07 9.80
N GLY A 49 10.96 2.29 10.44
CA GLY A 49 11.34 1.55 11.66
C GLY A 49 11.49 0.05 11.41
N MET A 50 11.31 -0.75 12.47
CA MET A 50 11.21 -2.21 12.37
C MET A 50 9.74 -2.58 12.14
N GLN A 51 9.48 -3.42 11.13
CA GLN A 51 8.17 -4.09 10.93
C GLN A 51 6.99 -3.17 10.61
N THR A 52 7.19 -2.08 9.85
CA THR A 52 6.05 -1.28 9.38
C THR A 52 6.23 -0.87 7.93
N ILE A 53 5.34 -1.37 7.08
CA ILE A 53 5.12 -0.83 5.74
C ILE A 53 4.36 0.48 5.90
N VAL A 54 4.89 1.53 5.27
CA VAL A 54 4.27 2.84 5.19
C VAL A 54 3.88 3.11 3.75
N ILE A 55 2.63 3.53 3.58
CA ILE A 55 2.09 3.91 2.28
C ILE A 55 1.70 5.39 2.34
N HIS A 56 2.19 6.18 1.39
CA HIS A 56 1.71 7.54 1.17
C HIS A 56 0.85 7.57 -0.08
N GLN A 57 -0.36 8.09 0.05
CA GLN A 57 -1.22 8.44 -1.06
C GLN A 57 -1.11 9.94 -1.29
N LEU A 58 -0.58 10.32 -2.44
CA LEU A 58 -0.30 11.68 -2.83
C LEU A 58 -1.24 12.07 -3.98
N ASP A 59 -1.67 13.33 -3.98
CA ASP A 59 -2.35 13.89 -5.14
C ASP A 59 -1.45 13.83 -6.37
N SER A 60 -1.95 13.33 -7.51
CA SER A 60 -1.10 13.07 -8.68
C SER A 60 -0.57 14.33 -9.37
N VAL A 61 -1.14 15.51 -9.10
CA VAL A 61 -0.74 16.77 -9.72
C VAL A 61 0.15 17.58 -8.77
N SER A 62 -0.33 17.81 -7.55
CA SER A 62 0.33 18.65 -6.55
C SER A 62 1.35 17.90 -5.70
N LEU A 63 1.32 16.56 -5.71
CA LEU A 63 2.10 15.68 -4.83
C LEU A 63 1.86 15.93 -3.32
N GLN A 64 0.81 16.66 -2.97
CA GLN A 64 0.42 16.88 -1.58
C GLN A 64 -0.07 15.57 -0.96
N LEU A 65 0.31 15.33 0.29
CA LEU A 65 -0.09 14.14 1.03
C LEU A 65 -1.60 14.17 1.27
N ARG A 66 -2.32 13.22 0.67
CA ARG A 66 -3.74 13.01 0.95
C ARG A 66 -3.92 12.14 2.18
N ARG A 67 -3.24 10.99 2.20
CA ARG A 67 -3.28 10.03 3.32
C ARG A 67 -1.96 9.33 3.51
N ARG A 68 -1.74 8.92 4.77
CA ARG A 68 -0.65 8.04 5.16
C ARG A 68 -1.21 6.83 5.88
N TYR A 69 -0.90 5.65 5.38
CA TYR A 69 -1.29 4.39 5.97
C TYR A 69 -0.07 3.68 6.56
N ARG A 70 -0.33 2.84 7.56
CA ARG A 70 0.68 2.02 8.22
C ARG A 70 0.13 0.61 8.37
N LEU A 71 0.86 -0.37 7.83
CA LEU A 71 0.56 -1.78 8.02
C LEU A 71 1.59 -2.38 8.97
N PRO A 72 1.18 -3.20 9.96
CA PRO A 72 2.09 -3.85 10.91
C PRO A 72 2.77 -5.07 10.27
N LEU A 73 3.40 -4.84 9.12
CA LEU A 73 4.07 -5.84 8.28
C LEU A 73 5.50 -5.37 8.01
N SER A 74 6.45 -6.30 8.05
CA SER A 74 7.85 -6.12 7.66
C SER A 74 8.12 -6.59 6.24
N VAL A 75 7.40 -7.63 5.82
CA VAL A 75 7.49 -8.24 4.50
C VAL A 75 6.08 -8.55 4.04
N ALA A 76 5.76 -8.12 2.84
CA ALA A 76 4.48 -8.42 2.21
C ALA A 76 4.67 -8.47 0.69
N TRP A 77 3.83 -9.28 0.06
CA TRP A 77 3.68 -9.25 -1.39
C TRP A 77 2.64 -8.19 -1.74
N LEU A 78 3.05 -7.16 -2.47
CA LEU A 78 2.11 -6.21 -3.08
C LEU A 78 1.60 -6.82 -4.38
N LEU A 79 0.32 -7.19 -4.39
CA LEU A 79 -0.36 -7.68 -5.58
C LEU A 79 -0.99 -6.46 -6.27
N HIS A 80 -0.49 -6.13 -7.45
CA HIS A 80 -0.99 -5.03 -8.26
C HIS A 80 -1.19 -5.52 -9.70
N ALA A 81 -2.44 -5.46 -10.17
CA ALA A 81 -2.81 -5.78 -11.54
C ALA A 81 -3.58 -4.59 -12.10
N THR A 82 -2.95 -3.87 -13.04
CA THR A 82 -3.55 -2.71 -13.69
C THR A 82 -4.94 -3.05 -14.23
N ARG A 83 -5.92 -2.18 -13.98
CA ARG A 83 -7.37 -2.31 -14.29
C ARG A 83 -8.19 -3.16 -13.32
N VAL A 84 -7.60 -4.13 -12.64
CA VAL A 84 -8.32 -5.02 -11.71
C VAL A 84 -8.23 -4.51 -10.28
N SER A 85 -7.04 -4.07 -9.87
CA SER A 85 -6.80 -3.53 -8.54
C SER A 85 -6.86 -2.01 -8.47
N ASP A 86 -7.22 -1.31 -9.55
CA ASP A 86 -7.32 0.16 -9.52
C ASP A 86 -8.29 0.62 -8.42
N GLY A 87 -7.86 1.59 -7.64
CA GLY A 87 -8.50 2.07 -6.41
C GLY A 87 -8.20 1.25 -5.16
N TYR A 88 -7.42 0.17 -5.28
CA TYR A 88 -7.08 -0.72 -4.18
C TYR A 88 -5.58 -1.04 -4.13
N LEU A 89 -5.06 -1.29 -2.92
CA LEU A 89 -3.77 -1.96 -2.73
C LEU A 89 -4.01 -3.26 -1.99
N ILE A 90 -3.44 -4.35 -2.49
CA ILE A 90 -3.61 -5.69 -1.90
C ILE A 90 -2.26 -6.17 -1.41
N PHE A 91 -2.13 -6.36 -0.10
CA PHE A 91 -0.93 -6.90 0.53
C PHE A 91 -1.23 -8.29 1.11
N VAL A 92 -0.33 -9.24 0.86
CA VAL A 92 -0.38 -10.55 1.53
C VAL A 92 0.76 -10.62 2.54
N GLY A 93 0.42 -10.82 3.82
CA GLY A 93 1.40 -10.98 4.89
C GLY A 93 2.20 -12.27 4.72
N SER A 94 3.51 -12.20 4.90
CA SER A 94 4.42 -13.34 4.75
C SER A 94 5.12 -13.76 6.04
N GLU A 95 4.73 -13.19 7.18
CA GLU A 95 5.38 -13.42 8.48
C GLU A 95 4.35 -13.52 9.61
N GLN A 96 4.73 -14.13 10.73
CA GLN A 96 3.83 -14.24 11.89
C GLN A 96 3.58 -12.86 12.52
N PRO A 97 2.36 -12.57 13.01
CA PRO A 97 1.17 -13.44 13.05
C PRO A 97 0.31 -13.40 11.78
N TRP A 98 0.77 -12.74 10.72
CA TRP A 98 -0.01 -12.36 9.53
C TRP A 98 0.21 -13.24 8.29
N VAL A 99 0.85 -14.40 8.44
CA VAL A 99 1.13 -15.30 7.31
C VAL A 99 -0.16 -15.62 6.57
N GLY A 100 -0.24 -15.27 5.29
CA GLY A 100 -1.41 -15.47 4.44
C GLY A 100 -2.59 -14.53 4.70
N THR A 101 -2.48 -13.60 5.66
CA THR A 101 -3.50 -12.57 5.88
C THR A 101 -3.46 -11.57 4.73
N ILE A 102 -4.62 -11.28 4.15
CA ILE A 102 -4.78 -10.31 3.07
C ILE A 102 -5.22 -8.98 3.67
N PHE A 103 -4.50 -7.91 3.35
CA PHE A 103 -4.86 -6.54 3.67
C PHE A 103 -5.25 -5.84 2.37
N VAL A 104 -6.48 -5.35 2.32
CA VAL A 104 -6.98 -4.59 1.17
C VAL A 104 -7.17 -3.15 1.61
N MET A 105 -6.45 -2.24 0.98
CA MET A 105 -6.60 -0.80 1.22
C MET A 105 -7.44 -0.21 0.11
N ASP A 106 -8.62 0.31 0.43
CA ASP A 106 -9.44 1.07 -0.50
C ASP A 106 -8.95 2.52 -0.51
N LEU A 107 -8.41 2.98 -1.64
CA LEU A 107 -7.82 4.32 -1.77
C LEU A 107 -8.85 5.43 -1.88
N GLN A 108 -10.13 5.11 -2.15
CA GLN A 108 -11.22 6.08 -2.27
C GLN A 108 -11.97 6.22 -0.95
N ALA A 109 -12.43 5.10 -0.37
CA ALA A 109 -13.04 5.08 0.96
C ALA A 109 -12.00 5.35 2.06
N ALA A 110 -10.73 5.06 1.74
CA ALA A 110 -9.60 5.22 2.62
C ALA A 110 -9.78 4.46 3.93
N GLU A 111 -10.19 3.20 3.73
CA GLU A 111 -10.35 2.15 4.72
C GLU A 111 -9.36 1.02 4.44
N ILE A 112 -9.02 0.29 5.50
CA ILE A 112 -8.22 -0.94 5.41
C ILE A 112 -9.10 -2.08 5.87
N TYR A 113 -9.24 -3.07 5.02
CA TYR A 113 -9.91 -4.30 5.33
C TYR A 113 -8.90 -5.43 5.48
N GLU A 114 -9.23 -6.39 6.33
CA GLU A 114 -8.38 -7.54 6.62
C GLU A 114 -9.13 -8.82 6.25
N GLN A 115 -8.41 -9.86 5.86
CA GLN A 115 -8.98 -11.18 5.70
C GLN A 115 -7.95 -12.21 6.12
N ASP A 116 -8.27 -12.95 7.18
CA ASP A 116 -7.47 -14.08 7.61
C ASP A 116 -7.35 -15.12 6.49
N PRO A 117 -6.23 -15.86 6.40
CA PRO A 117 -6.11 -16.95 5.46
C PRO A 117 -7.22 -17.99 5.69
N PRO A 118 -7.65 -18.71 4.64
CA PRO A 118 -8.59 -19.80 4.80
C PRO A 118 -8.05 -20.80 5.84
N PRO A 119 -8.92 -21.37 6.70
CA PRO A 119 -8.48 -22.32 7.71
C PRO A 119 -7.85 -23.52 7.03
N ALA A 120 -6.66 -23.92 7.50
CA ALA A 120 -6.05 -25.17 7.08
C ALA A 120 -7.02 -26.33 7.38
N ALA A 121 -7.08 -27.33 6.51
CA ALA A 121 -7.92 -28.51 6.70
C ALA A 121 -7.66 -29.10 8.11
N GLY A 122 -8.71 -29.25 8.91
CA GLY A 122 -8.64 -29.79 10.27
C GLY A 122 -8.31 -28.79 11.41
N SER A 123 -8.18 -27.50 11.14
CA SER A 123 -7.91 -26.49 12.19
C SER A 123 -9.19 -25.90 12.81
N ARG A 124 -9.16 -25.66 14.14
CA ARG A 124 -10.23 -24.95 14.87
C ARG A 124 -10.35 -23.52 14.33
N ARG A 125 -11.58 -23.11 14.01
CA ARG A 125 -11.93 -21.77 13.51
C ARG A 125 -11.45 -20.70 14.49
N ARG A 126 -10.41 -19.93 14.13
CA ARG A 126 -9.99 -18.75 14.90
C ARG A 126 -11.03 -17.64 14.77
N PRO A 127 -11.12 -16.72 15.76
CA PRO A 127 -11.98 -15.54 15.63
C PRO A 127 -11.53 -14.73 14.41
N VAL A 128 -12.45 -14.52 13.48
CA VAL A 128 -12.17 -13.85 12.20
C VAL A 128 -11.93 -12.36 12.45
N ARG A 129 -10.77 -11.84 12.07
CA ARG A 129 -10.53 -10.40 12.06
C ARG A 129 -11.30 -9.79 10.87
N ARG A 130 -11.98 -8.67 11.15
CA ARG A 130 -12.99 -7.97 10.31
C ARG A 130 -12.99 -8.34 8.82
N ARG A 131 -14.12 -8.86 8.33
CA ARG A 131 -14.32 -9.29 6.93
C ARG A 131 -14.51 -8.14 5.95
N LEU A 132 -13.89 -8.28 4.77
CA LEU A 132 -14.36 -7.68 3.52
C LEU A 132 -15.79 -8.14 3.18
N PRO A 133 -16.61 -7.32 2.51
CA PRO A 133 -17.83 -7.78 1.86
C PRO A 133 -17.48 -8.93 0.90
N ARG A 134 -18.12 -10.09 1.09
CA ARG A 134 -17.83 -11.34 0.35
C ARG A 134 -17.92 -11.21 -1.18
N GLY A 135 -18.54 -10.16 -1.70
CA GLY A 135 -18.72 -9.93 -3.13
C GLY A 135 -17.52 -9.31 -3.85
N MET A 136 -16.45 -8.90 -3.15
CA MET A 136 -15.26 -8.30 -3.80
C MET A 136 -14.20 -9.30 -4.26
N PHE A 137 -14.29 -10.56 -3.85
CA PHE A 137 -13.47 -11.64 -4.42
C PHE A 137 -14.34 -12.37 -5.43
N VAL A 138 -14.26 -11.96 -6.69
CA VAL A 138 -14.81 -12.75 -7.79
C VAL A 138 -13.96 -14.01 -7.88
N GLU A 139 -14.61 -15.18 -7.79
CA GLU A 139 -14.03 -16.51 -8.03
C GLU A 139 -13.44 -16.65 -9.44
#